data_AF-A0A3L6JJ18-F1
#
_entry.id   AF-A0A3L6JJ18-F1
#
_cell.length_a   1.000
_cell.length_b   1.000
_cell.length_c   1.000
_cell.angle_alpha   90.00
_cell.angle_beta   90.00
_cell.angle_gamma   90.00
#
_symmetry.space_group_name_H-M   'P 1'
#
loop_
_entity.id
_entity.type
_entity.pdbx_description
1 polymer ?
#
loop_
_entity_poly.entity_id
_entity_poly.type
_entity_poly.pdbx_seq_one_letter_code
_entity_poly.pdbx_strand_id
1 'polypeptide(L)'
;SSSFDFIQSITKRKLIDDLFVLNSTSLSCALEASPAKIQKTRASLPSWILTLTVSGHGILATDELEYRLADTLDVSKETSVELMEQIGGVTSARVGALLGVPSEEPYWKLRLRGGCQEVFFITTIDHTPEFCSIFEQTAKEEGFRDSDIGIYIQPTLHGTNAHCNFDIYFDPIDKARVRLAQRLYSKGCERLLAKGAFFSRPCGPVTEAVFKKTPPENVTAMKKVKDIFDPKHVLNPGALCFEEAKK
;
A
#
# COMPACT_ATOMS: atom_id res chain seq x y z
N SER A 1 -18.33 3.37 7.29
CA SER A 1 -19.06 4.06 6.22
C SER A 1 -18.51 5.46 6.05
N SER A 2 -18.57 6.33 7.07
CA SER A 2 -18.12 7.74 7.02
C SER A 2 -16.76 7.99 6.34
N SER A 3 -15.70 7.26 6.68
CA SER A 3 -14.37 7.48 6.10
C SER A 3 -14.26 7.11 4.61
N PHE A 4 -15.04 6.14 4.13
CA PHE A 4 -15.08 5.79 2.70
C PHE A 4 -15.83 6.84 1.90
N ASP A 5 -16.96 7.29 2.43
CA ASP A 5 -17.77 8.34 1.82
C ASP A 5 -16.97 9.65 1.72
N PHE A 6 -16.15 9.95 2.73
CA PHE A 6 -15.18 11.05 2.71
C PHE A 6 -14.14 10.88 1.60
N ILE A 7 -13.44 9.74 1.57
CA ILE A 7 -12.40 9.46 0.56
C ILE A 7 -12.97 9.55 -0.85
N GLN A 8 -14.14 8.98 -1.11
CA GLN A 8 -14.79 9.04 -2.42
C GLN A 8 -15.20 10.47 -2.78
N SER A 9 -15.78 11.21 -1.84
CA SER A 9 -16.24 12.58 -2.07
C SER A 9 -15.07 13.52 -2.37
N ILE A 10 -13.99 13.45 -1.57
CA ILE A 10 -12.85 14.34 -1.71
C ILE A 10 -12.06 14.07 -3.01
N THR A 11 -11.88 12.80 -3.37
CA THR A 11 -11.16 12.40 -4.59
C THR A 11 -11.94 12.73 -5.85
N LYS A 12 -13.27 12.57 -5.84
CA LYS A 12 -14.14 12.95 -6.96
C LYS A 12 -14.16 14.45 -7.21
N ARG A 13 -14.12 15.26 -6.14
CA ARG A 13 -14.09 16.74 -6.22
C ARG A 13 -12.69 17.29 -6.52
N LYS A 14 -11.64 16.46 -6.49
CA LYS A 14 -10.22 16.82 -6.75
C LYS A 14 -9.70 17.96 -5.86
N LEU A 15 -10.07 17.91 -4.58
CA LEU A 15 -9.78 18.98 -3.62
C LEU A 15 -8.41 18.86 -2.95
N ILE A 16 -7.70 17.75 -3.13
CA ILE A 16 -6.49 17.37 -2.39
C ILE A 16 -5.35 16.96 -3.32
N ASP A 17 -4.13 17.03 -2.84
CA ASP A 17 -2.91 16.73 -3.61
C ASP A 17 -2.38 15.34 -3.25
N ASP A 18 -2.21 15.06 -1.96
CA ASP A 18 -1.89 13.73 -1.43
C ASP A 18 -3.09 13.14 -0.69
N LEU A 19 -3.29 11.82 -0.85
CA LEU A 19 -4.25 11.04 -0.06
C LEU A 19 -3.72 9.63 0.19
N PHE A 20 -3.60 9.23 1.44
CA PHE A 20 -3.30 7.84 1.78
C PHE A 20 -3.77 7.50 3.18
N VAL A 21 -3.99 6.21 3.40
CA VAL A 21 -4.35 5.61 4.67
C VAL A 21 -3.23 4.67 5.08
N LEU A 22 -2.76 4.83 6.30
CA LEU A 22 -1.76 3.99 6.94
C LEU A 22 -2.35 3.37 8.20
N ASN A 23 -1.96 2.13 8.51
CA ASN A 23 -2.13 1.66 9.88
C ASN A 23 -1.07 2.28 10.80
N SER A 24 -1.30 2.20 12.12
CA SER A 24 -0.36 2.73 13.12
C SER A 24 1.07 2.20 12.97
N THR A 25 1.23 0.95 12.49
CA THR A 25 2.54 0.33 12.30
C THR A 25 3.31 1.01 11.16
N SER A 26 2.70 1.14 9.98
CA SER A 26 3.37 1.73 8.82
C SER A 26 3.67 3.22 9.02
N LEU A 27 2.74 3.99 9.60
CA LEU A 27 3.02 5.41 9.91
C LEU A 27 4.17 5.57 10.91
N SER A 28 4.23 4.72 11.93
CA SER A 28 5.34 4.76 12.90
C SER A 28 6.68 4.39 12.28
N CYS A 29 6.71 3.42 11.35
CA CYS A 29 7.94 3.07 10.61
C CYS A 29 8.43 4.21 9.71
N ALA A 30 7.49 4.96 9.11
CA ALA A 30 7.82 6.12 8.30
C ALA A 30 8.42 7.27 9.14
N LEU A 31 7.88 7.49 10.34
CA LEU A 31 8.23 8.62 11.22
C LEU A 31 9.47 8.42 12.09
N GLU A 32 9.81 7.17 12.43
CA GLU A 32 10.78 6.87 13.48
C GLU A 32 11.95 6.01 12.97
N ALA A 33 13.16 6.35 13.42
CA ALA A 33 14.40 5.72 12.97
C ALA A 33 14.75 4.40 13.68
N SER A 34 14.11 4.07 14.82
CA SER A 34 14.47 2.89 15.62
C SER A 34 13.26 2.11 16.14
N PRO A 35 13.37 0.77 16.31
CA PRO A 35 12.27 -0.08 16.77
C PRO A 35 11.61 0.38 18.07
N ALA A 36 12.40 0.87 19.04
CA ALA A 36 11.88 1.35 20.32
C ALA A 36 11.03 2.62 20.16
N LYS A 37 11.46 3.56 19.31
CA LYS A 37 10.68 4.75 18.99
C LYS A 37 9.44 4.41 18.18
N ILE A 38 9.56 3.50 17.19
CA ILE A 38 8.42 2.98 16.42
C ILE A 38 7.35 2.41 17.36
N GLN A 39 7.74 1.59 18.33
CA GLN A 39 6.79 1.02 19.30
C GLN A 39 6.11 2.08 20.15
N LYS A 40 6.86 3.09 20.62
CA LYS A 40 6.31 4.19 21.43
C LYS A 40 5.31 5.03 20.63
N THR A 41 5.67 5.44 19.42
CA THR A 41 4.80 6.24 18.54
C THR A 41 3.57 5.44 18.10
N ARG A 42 3.73 4.15 17.80
CA ARG A 42 2.59 3.29 17.49
C ARG A 42 1.58 3.21 18.63
N ALA A 43 2.07 3.14 19.88
CA ALA A 43 1.19 3.01 21.05
C ALA A 43 0.35 4.27 21.33
N SER A 44 0.73 5.45 20.80
CA SER A 44 -0.05 6.68 20.94
C SER A 44 -1.00 6.94 19.77
N LEU A 45 -0.83 6.23 18.65
CA LEU A 45 -1.63 6.41 17.44
C LEU A 45 -2.89 5.52 17.43
N PRO A 46 -3.99 5.98 16.80
CA PRO A 46 -5.12 5.11 16.49
C PRO A 46 -4.71 4.06 15.45
N SER A 47 -5.49 2.98 15.34
CA SER A 47 -5.18 1.88 14.42
C SER A 47 -5.06 2.29 12.96
N TRP A 48 -5.82 3.31 12.55
CA TRP A 48 -5.90 3.81 11.17
C TRP A 48 -5.74 5.33 11.15
N ILE A 49 -4.93 5.81 10.21
CA ILE A 49 -4.65 7.24 10.01
C ILE A 49 -4.85 7.54 8.52
N LEU A 50 -5.81 8.43 8.23
CA LEU A 50 -5.97 9.06 6.93
C LEU A 50 -5.12 10.33 6.90
N THR A 51 -4.29 10.50 5.88
CA THR A 51 -3.52 11.72 5.64
C THR A 51 -3.92 12.32 4.31
N LEU A 52 -4.13 13.63 4.30
CA LEU A 52 -4.37 14.42 3.11
C LEU A 52 -3.61 15.74 3.15
N THR A 53 -3.28 16.27 1.97
CA THR A 53 -2.71 17.61 1.80
C THR A 53 -3.61 18.44 0.90
N VAL A 54 -3.67 19.75 1.17
CA VAL A 54 -4.33 20.73 0.33
C VAL A 54 -3.35 21.87 0.08
N SER A 55 -3.00 22.10 -1.18
CA SER A 55 -2.19 23.21 -1.62
C SER A 55 -2.89 23.99 -2.73
N GLY A 56 -2.54 25.27 -2.85
CA GLY A 56 -2.87 26.08 -4.02
C GLY A 56 -1.65 26.30 -4.89
N HIS A 57 -1.87 26.56 -6.17
CA HIS A 57 -0.83 26.52 -7.20
C HIS A 57 -0.84 27.77 -8.10
N GLY A 58 0.33 28.11 -8.61
CA GLY A 58 0.47 29.14 -9.64
C GLY A 58 0.10 30.56 -9.18
N ILE A 59 -0.48 31.34 -10.08
CA ILE A 59 -0.76 32.78 -9.89
C ILE A 59 -1.88 33.01 -8.87
N LEU A 60 -2.81 32.07 -8.75
CA LEU A 60 -3.98 32.15 -7.85
C LEU A 60 -3.82 31.19 -6.67
N ALA A 61 -2.59 30.92 -6.22
CA ALA A 61 -2.33 29.91 -5.20
C ALA A 61 -3.07 30.17 -3.88
N THR A 62 -3.18 31.43 -3.46
CA THR A 62 -3.92 31.78 -2.23
C THR A 62 -5.41 31.50 -2.37
N ASP A 63 -6.02 31.99 -3.45
CA ASP A 63 -7.45 31.79 -3.73
C ASP A 63 -7.76 30.30 -3.91
N GLU A 64 -6.87 29.55 -4.58
CA GLU A 64 -7.03 28.10 -4.78
C GLU A 64 -6.99 27.33 -3.46
N LEU A 65 -6.03 27.65 -2.59
CA LEU A 65 -5.94 27.03 -1.28
C LEU A 65 -7.19 27.33 -0.44
N GLU A 66 -7.67 28.57 -0.45
CA GLU A 66 -8.82 28.99 0.34
C GLU A 66 -10.08 28.21 -0.03
N TYR A 67 -10.44 28.15 -1.33
CA TYR A 67 -11.65 27.43 -1.73
C TYR A 67 -11.50 25.91 -1.54
N ARG A 68 -10.33 25.32 -1.86
CA ARG A 68 -10.12 23.87 -1.72
C ARG A 68 -10.18 23.45 -0.25
N LEU A 69 -9.64 24.26 0.65
CA LEU A 69 -9.71 24.01 2.08
C LEU A 69 -11.15 24.13 2.59
N ALA A 70 -11.88 25.17 2.17
CA ALA A 70 -13.29 25.35 2.52
C ALA A 70 -14.14 24.14 2.09
N ASP A 71 -14.04 23.74 0.83
CA ASP A 71 -14.77 22.59 0.29
C ASP A 71 -14.37 21.27 0.99
N THR A 72 -13.10 21.10 1.34
CA THR A 72 -12.61 19.94 2.09
C THR A 72 -13.24 19.86 3.48
N LEU A 73 -13.36 21.00 4.17
CA LEU A 73 -14.01 21.10 5.48
C LEU A 73 -15.52 20.89 5.39
N ASP A 74 -16.16 21.24 4.28
CA ASP A 74 -17.58 20.95 4.08
C ASP A 74 -17.82 19.46 3.84
N VAL A 75 -16.98 18.80 3.03
CA VAL A 75 -17.02 17.33 2.88
C VAL A 75 -16.79 16.62 4.22
N SER A 76 -15.89 17.13 5.06
CA SER A 76 -15.61 16.53 6.37
C SER A 76 -16.84 16.59 7.29
N LYS A 77 -17.57 17.72 7.31
CA LYS A 77 -18.85 17.87 8.03
C LYS A 77 -19.93 16.95 7.46
N GLU A 78 -20.11 16.92 6.13
CA GLU A 78 -21.11 16.09 5.44
C GLU A 78 -20.95 14.60 5.77
N THR A 79 -19.71 14.14 5.93
CA THR A 79 -19.37 12.73 6.14
C THR A 79 -19.05 12.40 7.60
N SER A 80 -19.13 13.39 8.50
CA SER A 80 -18.77 13.25 9.92
C SER A 80 -17.34 12.71 10.14
N VAL A 81 -16.40 13.12 9.28
CA VAL A 81 -14.97 12.86 9.45
C VAL A 81 -14.33 14.09 10.10
N GLU A 82 -13.67 13.89 11.23
CA GLU A 82 -12.92 14.95 11.89
C GLU A 82 -11.52 15.07 11.28
N LEU A 83 -11.17 16.26 10.79
CA LEU A 83 -9.83 16.59 10.33
C LEU A 83 -9.05 17.25 11.46
N MET A 84 -7.84 16.76 11.73
CA MET A 84 -7.02 17.21 12.85
C MET A 84 -5.60 17.52 12.38
N GLU A 85 -5.00 18.56 12.96
CA GLU A 85 -3.57 18.88 12.73
C GLU A 85 -2.64 18.01 13.58
N GLN A 86 -3.16 17.27 14.55
CA GLN A 86 -2.39 16.38 15.40
C GLN A 86 -3.20 15.16 15.84
N ILE A 87 -2.59 13.97 15.76
CA ILE A 87 -3.17 12.72 16.23
C ILE A 87 -2.09 11.95 17.00
N GLY A 88 -2.40 11.50 18.22
CA GLY A 88 -1.47 10.67 18.99
C GLY A 88 -0.09 11.30 19.27
N GLY A 89 -0.02 12.62 19.35
CA GLY A 89 1.23 13.38 19.50
C GLY A 89 2.06 13.54 18.21
N VAL A 90 1.54 13.09 17.07
CA VAL A 90 2.14 13.31 15.74
C VAL A 90 1.41 14.45 15.04
N THR A 91 2.14 15.48 14.64
CA THR A 91 1.58 16.64 13.92
C THR A 91 1.54 16.41 12.41
N SER A 92 0.61 17.06 11.72
CA SER A 92 0.51 17.08 10.27
C SER A 92 1.80 17.58 9.62
N ALA A 93 2.43 18.61 10.19
CA ALA A 93 3.73 19.12 9.74
C ALA A 93 4.84 18.05 9.75
N ARG A 94 4.84 17.17 10.76
CA ARG A 94 5.81 16.07 10.86
C ARG A 94 5.58 15.02 9.77
N VAL A 95 4.33 14.74 9.43
CA VAL A 95 3.98 13.82 8.33
C VAL A 95 4.29 14.46 6.97
N GLY A 96 3.92 15.74 6.79
CA GLY A 96 4.18 16.50 5.55
C GLY A 96 5.67 16.62 5.23
N ALA A 97 6.54 16.73 6.24
CA ALA A 97 7.99 16.72 6.05
C ALA A 97 8.51 15.42 5.40
N LEU A 98 7.78 14.29 5.50
CA LEU A 98 8.15 13.03 4.85
C LEU A 98 7.81 13.00 3.35
N LEU A 99 6.84 13.80 2.91
CA LEU A 99 6.34 13.76 1.52
C LEU A 99 7.27 14.48 0.54
N GLY A 100 8.03 15.46 1.03
CA GLY A 100 8.93 16.27 0.21
C GLY A 100 10.34 15.72 0.03
N VAL A 101 10.70 14.62 0.69
CA VAL A 101 12.07 14.09 0.69
C VAL A 101 12.14 12.57 0.54
N PRO A 102 13.19 12.02 -0.10
CA PRO A 102 13.45 10.59 -0.05
C PRO A 102 13.65 10.09 1.39
N SER A 103 13.28 8.83 1.64
CA SER A 103 13.57 8.19 2.92
C SER A 103 15.08 8.11 3.15
N GLU A 104 15.53 8.52 4.33
CA GLU A 104 16.89 8.24 4.80
C GLU A 104 17.15 6.73 4.97
N GLU A 105 18.43 6.35 4.98
CA GLU A 105 18.88 4.99 5.24
C GLU A 105 18.92 4.68 6.75
N PRO A 106 18.50 3.47 7.19
CA PRO A 106 17.90 2.43 6.37
C PRO A 106 16.49 2.84 5.90
N TYR A 107 16.13 2.44 4.67
CA TYR A 107 14.80 2.65 4.11
C TYR A 107 13.69 2.39 5.14
N TRP A 108 12.66 3.23 5.19
CA TRP A 108 11.70 3.26 6.30
C TRP A 108 11.01 1.93 6.62
N LYS A 109 10.76 1.09 5.60
CA LYS A 109 10.18 -0.25 5.80
C LYS A 109 11.14 -1.26 6.44
N LEU A 110 12.44 -0.97 6.49
CA LEU A 110 13.43 -1.85 7.11
C LEU A 110 13.66 -1.51 8.59
N ARG A 111 13.17 -0.36 9.07
CA ARG A 111 13.49 0.17 10.41
C ARG A 111 12.90 -0.64 11.57
N LEU A 112 11.83 -1.41 11.35
CA LEU A 112 11.16 -2.16 12.43
C LEU A 112 11.89 -3.46 12.79
N ARG A 113 12.28 -4.26 11.79
CA ARG A 113 12.89 -5.59 11.99
C ARG A 113 14.14 -5.85 11.15
N GLY A 114 14.54 -4.94 10.26
CA GLY A 114 15.62 -5.14 9.30
C GLY A 114 15.20 -5.81 7.99
N GLY A 115 14.07 -6.53 7.97
CA GLY A 115 13.51 -7.17 6.78
C GLY A 115 12.03 -6.81 6.58
N CYS A 116 11.63 -6.67 5.31
CA CYS A 116 10.25 -6.44 4.89
C CYS A 116 9.97 -7.21 3.60
N GLN A 117 8.81 -7.87 3.54
CA GLN A 117 8.27 -8.47 2.32
C GLN A 117 6.91 -7.83 2.02
N GLU A 118 6.78 -7.25 0.84
CA GLU A 118 5.58 -6.50 0.44
C GLU A 118 4.61 -7.38 -0.35
N VAL A 119 3.32 -7.26 -0.05
CA VAL A 119 2.21 -7.80 -0.86
C VAL A 119 1.37 -6.62 -1.32
N PHE A 120 1.39 -6.32 -2.62
CA PHE A 120 0.63 -5.20 -3.16
C PHE A 120 -0.19 -5.58 -4.39
N PHE A 121 -1.32 -4.91 -4.54
CA PHE A 121 -2.28 -5.12 -5.62
C PHE A 121 -3.16 -3.88 -5.78
N ILE A 122 -3.97 -3.86 -6.83
CA ILE A 122 -4.99 -2.85 -7.07
C ILE A 122 -6.36 -3.46 -6.76
N THR A 123 -7.23 -2.65 -6.17
CA THR A 123 -8.62 -2.98 -5.86
C THR A 123 -9.47 -1.71 -5.96
N THR A 124 -10.72 -1.72 -5.50
CA THR A 124 -11.53 -0.54 -5.21
C THR A 124 -11.55 -0.24 -3.71
N ILE A 125 -11.78 1.02 -3.34
CA ILE A 125 -11.63 1.48 -1.96
C ILE A 125 -12.57 0.76 -0.98
N ASP A 126 -13.80 0.47 -1.42
CA ASP A 126 -14.85 -0.21 -0.66
C ASP A 126 -14.52 -1.67 -0.33
N HIS A 127 -13.68 -2.33 -1.14
CA HIS A 127 -13.20 -3.69 -0.86
C HIS A 127 -11.97 -3.74 0.06
N THR A 128 -11.30 -2.62 0.32
CA THR A 128 -10.07 -2.61 1.14
C THR A 128 -10.25 -3.20 2.55
N PRO A 129 -11.38 -3.02 3.28
CA PRO A 129 -11.59 -3.69 4.57
C PRO A 129 -11.60 -5.22 4.49
N GLU A 130 -12.24 -5.78 3.46
CA GLU A 130 -12.29 -7.24 3.27
C GLU A 130 -10.88 -7.78 3.08
N PHE A 131 -10.08 -7.13 2.23
CA PHE A 131 -8.69 -7.53 2.00
C PHE A 131 -7.82 -7.39 3.24
N CYS A 132 -7.98 -6.31 4.02
CA CYS A 132 -7.28 -6.15 5.30
C CYS A 132 -7.62 -7.30 6.26
N SER A 133 -8.91 -7.61 6.42
CA SER A 133 -9.37 -8.70 7.28
C SER A 133 -8.81 -10.06 6.85
N ILE A 134 -8.85 -10.38 5.55
CA ILE A 134 -8.27 -11.61 5.00
C ILE A 134 -6.79 -11.72 5.31
N PHE A 135 -6.03 -10.64 5.09
CA PHE A 135 -4.59 -10.66 5.27
C PHE A 135 -4.20 -10.74 6.74
N GLU A 136 -4.87 -9.98 7.62
CA GLU A 136 -4.67 -10.03 9.07
C GLU A 136 -4.99 -11.41 9.65
N GLN A 137 -6.09 -12.04 9.22
CA GLN A 137 -6.41 -13.41 9.63
C GLN A 137 -5.33 -14.39 9.17
N THR A 138 -4.88 -14.25 7.92
CA THR A 138 -3.81 -15.10 7.38
C THR A 138 -2.48 -14.89 8.13
N ALA A 139 -2.17 -13.65 8.52
CA ALA A 139 -1.00 -13.33 9.33
C ALA A 139 -1.05 -13.99 10.71
N LYS A 140 -2.21 -13.95 11.38
CA LYS A 140 -2.44 -14.62 12.67
C LYS A 140 -2.27 -16.14 12.56
N GLU A 141 -2.82 -16.76 11.52
CA GLU A 141 -2.65 -18.20 11.26
C GLU A 141 -1.18 -18.59 11.06
N GLU A 142 -0.38 -17.73 10.41
CA GLU A 142 1.06 -17.96 10.20
C GLU A 142 1.92 -17.48 11.38
N GLY A 143 1.33 -17.09 12.52
CA GLY A 143 2.07 -16.73 13.74
C GLY A 143 2.71 -15.33 13.73
N PHE A 144 2.18 -14.41 12.93
CA PHE A 144 2.51 -12.99 12.99
C PHE A 144 1.56 -12.25 13.93
N ARG A 145 2.10 -11.23 14.60
CA ARG A 145 1.29 -10.28 15.38
C ARG A 145 0.91 -9.11 14.49
N ASP A 146 -0.20 -8.46 14.81
CA ASP A 146 -0.65 -7.24 14.13
C ASP A 146 0.44 -6.14 14.15
N SER A 147 1.26 -6.14 15.19
CA SER A 147 2.42 -5.26 15.34
C SER A 147 3.56 -5.48 14.33
N ASP A 148 3.56 -6.61 13.62
CA ASP A 148 4.56 -6.99 12.63
C ASP A 148 3.98 -6.87 11.19
N ILE A 149 2.76 -6.31 11.03
CA ILE A 149 2.10 -6.07 9.75
C ILE A 149 1.85 -4.58 9.55
N GLY A 150 2.38 -4.04 8.46
CA GLY A 150 2.08 -2.70 7.96
C GLY A 150 0.98 -2.72 6.92
N ILE A 151 0.16 -1.68 6.86
CA ILE A 151 -0.88 -1.53 5.85
C ILE A 151 -0.81 -0.12 5.27
N TYR A 152 -0.80 -0.05 3.93
CA TYR A 152 -0.84 1.19 3.15
C TYR A 152 -1.93 1.07 2.09
N ILE A 153 -2.85 2.04 2.07
CA ILE A 153 -3.91 2.15 1.07
C ILE A 153 -3.84 3.55 0.47
N GLN A 154 -3.78 3.62 -0.85
CA GLN A 154 -3.76 4.88 -1.58
C GLN A 154 -4.85 4.86 -2.65
N PRO A 155 -5.91 5.66 -2.52
CA PRO A 155 -6.85 5.90 -3.60
C PRO A 155 -6.12 6.47 -4.81
N THR A 156 -6.39 5.92 -5.98
CA THR A 156 -5.79 6.32 -7.26
C THR A 156 -6.88 6.59 -8.29
N LEU A 157 -6.52 7.24 -9.40
CA LEU A 157 -7.46 7.58 -10.49
C LEU A 157 -8.75 8.25 -9.99
N HIS A 158 -8.61 9.32 -9.20
CA HIS A 158 -9.72 10.05 -8.58
C HIS A 158 -10.67 9.16 -7.74
N GLY A 159 -10.13 8.14 -7.08
CA GLY A 159 -10.88 7.27 -6.16
C GLY A 159 -11.60 6.10 -6.83
N THR A 160 -11.42 5.90 -8.14
CA THR A 160 -12.03 4.76 -8.86
C THR A 160 -11.35 3.43 -8.54
N ASN A 161 -10.08 3.46 -8.14
CA ASN A 161 -9.36 2.31 -7.62
C ASN A 161 -8.47 2.72 -6.44
N ALA A 162 -7.88 1.73 -5.79
CA ALA A 162 -6.97 1.91 -4.68
C ALA A 162 -5.79 0.94 -4.85
N HIS A 163 -4.58 1.48 -4.67
CA HIS A 163 -3.41 0.67 -4.39
C HIS A 163 -3.50 0.20 -2.93
N CYS A 164 -3.44 -1.11 -2.71
CA CYS A 164 -3.41 -1.70 -1.37
C CYS A 164 -2.11 -2.47 -1.22
N ASN A 165 -1.40 -2.24 -0.12
CA ASN A 165 -0.12 -2.87 0.20
C ASN A 165 -0.08 -3.32 1.65
N PHE A 166 0.44 -4.53 1.86
CA PHE A 166 0.75 -5.11 3.16
C PHE A 166 2.26 -5.30 3.29
N ASP A 167 2.83 -4.79 4.39
CA ASP A 167 4.25 -4.94 4.72
C ASP A 167 4.42 -6.03 5.79
N ILE A 168 5.06 -7.14 5.45
CA ILE A 168 5.38 -8.22 6.41
C ILE A 168 6.77 -7.94 7.00
N TYR A 169 6.83 -7.46 8.24
CA TYR A 169 8.10 -7.17 8.90
C TYR A 169 8.67 -8.41 9.61
N PHE A 170 9.94 -8.74 9.34
CA PHE A 170 10.60 -9.90 9.93
C PHE A 170 12.10 -9.64 10.14
N ASP A 171 12.70 -10.38 11.08
CA ASP A 171 14.14 -10.37 11.27
C ASP A 171 14.80 -11.22 10.17
N PRO A 172 15.63 -10.64 9.29
CA PRO A 172 16.24 -11.37 8.18
C PRO A 172 17.35 -12.35 8.63
N ILE A 173 17.86 -12.22 9.85
CA ILE A 173 18.89 -13.11 10.42
C ILE A 173 18.23 -14.39 10.96
N ASP A 174 16.98 -14.29 11.42
CA ASP A 174 16.19 -15.43 11.86
C ASP A 174 15.60 -16.19 10.66
N LYS A 175 16.28 -17.28 10.27
CA LYS A 175 15.84 -18.16 9.18
C LYS A 175 14.44 -18.76 9.37
N ALA A 176 13.97 -18.93 10.61
CA ALA A 176 12.61 -19.42 10.85
C ALA A 176 11.59 -18.32 10.54
N ARG A 177 11.87 -17.07 10.94
CA ARG A 177 11.06 -15.89 10.60
C ARG A 177 11.02 -15.60 9.11
N VAL A 178 12.14 -15.75 8.40
CA VAL A 178 12.17 -15.64 6.93
C VAL A 178 11.22 -16.64 6.27
N ARG A 179 11.27 -17.92 6.69
CA ARG A 179 10.37 -18.95 6.17
C ARG A 179 8.90 -18.68 6.48
N LEU A 180 8.60 -18.18 7.67
CA LEU A 180 7.24 -17.76 8.06
C LEU A 180 6.74 -16.62 7.17
N ALA A 181 7.57 -15.61 6.91
CA ALA A 181 7.23 -14.48 6.05
C ALA A 181 6.96 -14.92 4.60
N GLN A 182 7.77 -15.85 4.07
CA GLN A 182 7.56 -16.43 2.73
C GLN A 182 6.25 -17.21 2.63
N ARG A 183 5.87 -17.96 3.67
CA ARG A 183 4.57 -18.66 3.72
C ARG A 183 3.40 -17.68 3.80
N LEU A 184 3.49 -16.67 4.67
CA LEU A 184 2.47 -15.63 4.76
C LEU A 184 2.32 -14.88 3.44
N TYR A 185 3.42 -14.52 2.78
CA TYR A 185 3.38 -13.92 1.45
C TYR A 185 2.61 -14.81 0.46
N SER A 186 3.01 -16.08 0.34
CA SER A 186 2.44 -16.99 -0.66
C SER A 186 0.94 -17.25 -0.40
N LYS A 187 0.60 -17.60 0.84
CA LYS A 187 -0.78 -17.90 1.27
C LYS A 187 -1.67 -16.65 1.25
N GLY A 188 -1.12 -15.51 1.64
CA GLY A 188 -1.80 -14.21 1.59
C GLY A 188 -2.14 -13.84 0.14
N CYS A 189 -1.15 -13.86 -0.75
CA CYS A 189 -1.34 -13.62 -2.18
C CYS A 189 -2.40 -14.54 -2.80
N GLU A 190 -2.38 -15.83 -2.50
CA GLU A 190 -3.38 -16.79 -2.99
C GLU A 190 -4.80 -16.44 -2.54
N ARG A 191 -5.00 -16.15 -1.25
CA ARG A 191 -6.31 -15.78 -0.68
C ARG A 191 -6.81 -14.46 -1.23
N LEU A 192 -5.94 -13.46 -1.35
CA LEU A 192 -6.27 -12.16 -1.95
C LEU A 192 -6.68 -12.34 -3.43
N LEU A 193 -5.90 -13.11 -4.19
CA LEU A 193 -6.18 -13.41 -5.61
C LEU A 193 -7.48 -14.21 -5.78
N ALA A 194 -7.82 -15.11 -4.85
CA ALA A 194 -9.10 -15.82 -4.83
C ALA A 194 -10.29 -14.87 -4.62
N LYS A 195 -10.05 -13.73 -4.00
CA LYS A 195 -11.04 -12.69 -3.68
C LYS A 195 -11.06 -11.52 -4.66
N GLY A 196 -10.35 -11.64 -5.78
CA GLY A 196 -10.39 -10.65 -6.87
C GLY A 196 -9.36 -9.53 -6.76
N ALA A 197 -8.35 -9.64 -5.90
CA ALA A 197 -7.22 -8.72 -5.90
C ALA A 197 -6.52 -8.70 -7.27
N PHE A 198 -6.36 -7.50 -7.86
CA PHE A 198 -5.71 -7.34 -9.16
C PHE A 198 -4.22 -7.05 -9.01
N PHE A 199 -3.38 -8.08 -9.18
CA PHE A 199 -1.93 -7.93 -9.17
C PHE A 199 -1.45 -7.38 -10.50
N SER A 200 -1.35 -6.05 -10.61
CA SER A 200 -0.93 -5.35 -11.84
C SER A 200 0.54 -5.57 -12.21
N ARG A 201 1.38 -5.89 -11.23
CA ARG A 201 2.82 -6.16 -11.41
C ARG A 201 3.20 -7.42 -10.64
N PRO A 202 2.73 -8.60 -11.09
CA PRO A 202 2.94 -9.82 -10.35
C PRO A 202 4.42 -10.21 -10.39
N CYS A 203 5.09 -10.24 -9.25
CA CYS A 203 6.50 -10.58 -9.11
C CYS A 203 6.71 -11.72 -8.12
N GLY A 204 7.73 -12.56 -8.37
CA GLY A 204 8.07 -13.65 -7.47
C GLY A 204 6.98 -14.75 -7.42
N PRO A 205 6.73 -15.37 -6.26
CA PRO A 205 5.88 -16.56 -6.15
C PRO A 205 4.43 -16.39 -6.61
N VAL A 206 3.88 -15.17 -6.61
CA VAL A 206 2.48 -14.91 -7.01
C VAL A 206 2.28 -14.94 -8.54
N THR A 207 3.37 -14.81 -9.31
CA THR A 207 3.34 -14.65 -10.77
C THR A 207 2.64 -15.80 -11.47
N GLU A 208 2.97 -17.04 -11.13
CA GLU A 208 2.34 -18.21 -11.73
C GLU A 208 0.84 -18.28 -11.45
N ALA A 209 0.43 -18.02 -10.21
CA ALA A 209 -0.97 -18.06 -9.80
C ALA A 209 -1.82 -17.01 -10.52
N VAL A 210 -1.28 -15.80 -10.73
CA VAL A 210 -1.94 -14.73 -11.48
C VAL A 210 -2.14 -15.13 -12.93
N PHE A 211 -1.08 -15.60 -13.60
CA PHE A 211 -1.16 -15.94 -15.02
C PHE A 211 -1.99 -17.20 -15.31
N LYS A 212 -2.10 -18.15 -14.37
CA LYS A 212 -3.04 -19.28 -14.48
C LYS A 212 -4.50 -18.84 -14.53
N LYS A 213 -4.84 -17.69 -13.94
CA LYS A 213 -6.21 -17.12 -13.99
C LYS A 213 -6.42 -16.19 -15.19
N THR A 214 -5.37 -15.83 -15.91
CA THR A 214 -5.47 -14.99 -17.10
C THR A 214 -5.95 -15.82 -18.28
N PRO A 215 -6.84 -15.28 -19.14
CA PRO A 215 -7.23 -15.94 -20.38
C PRO A 215 -6.00 -16.40 -21.20
N PRO A 216 -5.97 -17.65 -21.69
CA PRO A 216 -4.81 -18.20 -22.41
C PRO A 216 -4.37 -17.33 -23.61
N GLU A 217 -5.31 -16.63 -24.24
CA GLU A 217 -5.07 -15.75 -25.39
C GLU A 217 -4.12 -14.60 -25.02
N ASN A 218 -4.26 -14.04 -23.82
CA ASN A 218 -3.38 -12.97 -23.35
C ASN A 218 -1.95 -13.48 -23.15
N VAL A 219 -1.80 -14.68 -22.59
CA VAL A 219 -0.48 -15.31 -22.39
C VAL A 219 0.18 -15.61 -23.74
N THR A 220 -0.58 -16.13 -24.70
CA THR A 220 -0.09 -16.37 -26.07
C THR A 220 0.30 -15.07 -26.77
N ALA A 221 -0.50 -14.01 -26.64
CA ALA A 221 -0.19 -12.71 -27.21
C ALA A 221 1.10 -12.11 -26.63
N MET A 222 1.28 -12.19 -25.30
CA MET A 222 2.50 -11.73 -24.64
C MET A 222 3.74 -12.52 -25.10
N LYS A 223 3.63 -13.85 -25.26
CA LYS A 223 4.71 -14.68 -25.82
C LYS A 223 5.08 -14.24 -27.23
N LYS A 224 4.08 -14.03 -28.10
CA LYS A 224 4.31 -13.59 -29.48
C LYS A 224 5.03 -12.24 -29.54
N VAL A 225 4.64 -11.28 -28.70
CA VAL A 225 5.34 -9.99 -28.61
C VAL A 225 6.77 -10.18 -28.11
N LYS A 226 6.99 -11.04 -27.11
CA LYS A 226 8.33 -11.36 -26.60
C LYS A 226 9.23 -11.95 -27.69
N ASP A 227 8.71 -12.87 -28.49
CA ASP A 227 9.48 -13.52 -29.57
C ASP A 227 9.84 -12.55 -30.70
N ILE A 228 8.99 -11.54 -30.97
CA ILE A 228 9.25 -10.50 -31.97
C ILE A 228 10.39 -9.57 -31.52
N PHE A 229 10.35 -9.11 -30.26
CA PHE A 229 11.28 -8.08 -29.76
C PHE A 229 12.51 -8.64 -29.03
N ASP A 230 12.47 -9.90 -28.60
CA ASP A 230 13.58 -10.60 -27.94
C ASP A 230 13.64 -12.07 -28.37
N PRO A 231 13.95 -12.34 -29.65
CA PRO A 231 13.97 -13.70 -30.21
C PRO A 231 15.03 -14.61 -29.57
N LYS A 232 16.00 -14.05 -28.85
CA LYS A 232 17.04 -14.80 -28.13
C LYS A 232 16.74 -14.92 -26.63
N HIS A 233 15.63 -14.37 -26.16
CA HIS A 233 15.19 -14.38 -24.77
C HIS A 233 16.26 -13.87 -23.78
N VAL A 234 17.01 -12.81 -24.14
CA VAL A 234 18.07 -12.25 -23.28
C VAL A 234 17.56 -11.16 -22.33
N LEU A 235 16.43 -10.52 -22.65
CA LEU A 235 15.89 -9.40 -21.88
C LEU A 235 15.01 -9.91 -20.73
N ASN A 236 15.56 -9.89 -19.51
CA ASN A 236 14.86 -10.25 -18.27
C ASN A 236 14.14 -11.63 -18.33
N PRO A 237 14.90 -12.73 -18.48
CA PRO A 237 14.33 -14.08 -18.57
C PRO A 237 13.45 -14.40 -17.35
N GLY A 238 12.30 -15.05 -17.58
CA GLY A 238 11.36 -15.46 -16.52
C GLY A 238 10.46 -14.36 -15.94
N ALA A 239 10.65 -13.08 -16.28
CA ALA A 239 9.84 -11.99 -15.74
C ALA A 239 8.41 -11.93 -16.30
N LEU A 240 8.20 -12.38 -17.53
CA LEU A 240 6.89 -12.72 -18.07
C LEU A 240 6.70 -14.20 -17.80
N CYS A 241 5.65 -14.63 -17.08
CA CYS A 241 5.02 -15.97 -16.92
C CYS A 241 5.79 -17.29 -17.22
N PHE A 242 7.10 -17.30 -17.40
CA PHE A 242 7.76 -18.36 -18.17
C PHE A 242 8.81 -19.01 -17.28
N GLU A 243 8.51 -20.21 -16.81
CA GLU A 243 9.57 -21.20 -16.66
C GLU A 243 10.15 -21.47 -18.05
N GLU A 244 11.47 -21.51 -18.17
CA GLU A 244 12.12 -21.92 -19.41
C GLU A 244 11.63 -23.33 -19.77
N ALA A 245 11.25 -23.52 -21.05
CA ALA A 245 11.25 -24.87 -21.58
C ALA A 245 12.69 -25.37 -21.48
N LYS A 246 12.95 -26.31 -20.56
CA LYS A 246 14.25 -26.99 -20.48
C LYS A 246 14.56 -27.54 -21.87
N LYS A 247 15.64 -27.02 -22.47
CA LYS A 247 16.22 -27.59 -23.69
C LYS A 247 16.73 -29.00 -23.42
#